data_AF-A0A8S9E154-F1
#
_entry.id   AF-A0A8S9E154-F1
#
_cell.length_a   1.000
_cell.length_b   1.000
_cell.length_c   1.000
_cell.angle_alpha   90.00
_cell.angle_beta   90.00
_cell.angle_gamma   90.00
#
_symmetry.space_group_name_H-M   'P 1'
#
loop_
_entity.id
_entity.type
_entity.pdbx_description
1 polymer ?
#
loop_
_entity_poly.entity_id
_entity_poly.type
_entity_poly.pdbx_seq_one_letter_code
_entity_poly.pdbx_strand_id
1 'polypeptide(L)'
;MPVAARSAASDTPVRFGAAAWSANMSTKILMAVLLLVILLLQYKLWVGAGSIAEVWRLQDAIETQQMENKGLRDRNQALHAEVRDLKSGTEAIEERARNDLGMIKKDETFYHIVDE
;
A
#
# COMPACT_ATOMS: atom_id res chain seq x y z
N MET A 1 84.72 5.23 -57.38
CA MET A 1 83.55 4.61 -58.04
C MET A 1 82.92 3.59 -57.09
N PRO A 2 81.59 3.32 -57.17
CA PRO A 2 80.72 3.09 -56.01
C PRO A 2 80.12 1.67 -55.89
N VAL A 3 79.27 1.47 -54.85
CA VAL A 3 78.24 0.42 -54.66
C VAL A 3 78.81 -0.95 -54.18
N ALA A 4 78.36 -1.60 -53.11
CA ALA A 4 76.97 -1.87 -52.75
C ALA A 4 76.71 -1.98 -51.23
N ALA A 5 75.52 -1.51 -50.87
CA ALA A 5 74.99 -1.41 -49.53
C ALA A 5 74.48 -2.74 -48.98
N ARG A 6 74.68 -2.87 -47.67
CA ARG A 6 73.90 -3.61 -46.67
C ARG A 6 72.46 -3.98 -47.09
N SER A 7 72.18 -5.28 -47.13
CA SER A 7 70.85 -5.89 -47.12
C SER A 7 70.77 -6.71 -45.82
N ALA A 8 70.37 -6.12 -44.68
CA ALA A 8 68.98 -6.08 -44.18
C ALA A 8 68.37 -7.51 -44.13
N ALA A 9 68.79 -8.37 -43.21
CA ALA A 9 68.31 -8.48 -41.82
C ALA A 9 66.77 -8.45 -41.67
N SER A 10 66.22 -9.64 -41.40
CA SER A 10 65.04 -9.94 -40.57
C SER A 10 63.68 -9.36 -40.96
N ASP A 11 62.99 -10.03 -41.88
CA ASP A 11 61.52 -9.95 -41.96
C ASP A 11 60.92 -11.27 -41.45
N THR A 12 60.74 -11.38 -40.14
CA THR A 12 59.83 -12.36 -39.53
C THR A 12 58.42 -11.75 -39.46
N PRO A 13 57.38 -12.38 -40.04
CA PRO A 13 56.04 -11.83 -39.98
C PRO A 13 55.46 -11.97 -38.56
N VAL A 14 55.15 -10.83 -37.94
CA VAL A 14 54.38 -10.72 -36.70
C VAL A 14 52.99 -11.31 -36.90
N ARG A 15 52.68 -12.41 -36.19
CA ARG A 15 51.33 -12.97 -36.12
C ARG A 15 50.45 -12.07 -35.26
N PHE A 16 49.82 -11.07 -35.86
CA PHE A 16 48.79 -10.30 -35.16
C PHE A 16 47.60 -11.23 -34.86
N GLY A 17 47.42 -11.52 -33.57
CA GLY A 17 46.40 -12.41 -33.07
C GLY A 17 45.00 -11.90 -33.41
N ALA A 18 44.30 -12.63 -34.29
CA ALA A 18 42.86 -12.48 -34.48
C ALA A 18 42.06 -12.64 -33.16
N ALA A 19 42.66 -13.29 -32.16
CA ALA A 19 42.11 -13.46 -30.82
C ALA A 19 41.86 -12.14 -30.06
N ALA A 20 42.68 -11.10 -30.30
CA ALA A 20 42.50 -9.81 -29.62
C ALA A 20 41.29 -9.02 -30.15
N TRP A 21 40.99 -9.18 -31.44
CA TRP A 21 39.85 -8.54 -32.10
C TRP A 21 38.52 -9.21 -31.70
N SER A 22 38.51 -10.54 -31.54
CA SER A 22 37.31 -11.28 -31.13
C SER A 22 36.97 -11.08 -29.65
N ALA A 23 37.97 -11.11 -28.76
CA ALA A 23 37.77 -10.93 -27.32
C ALA A 23 37.12 -9.59 -26.99
N ASN A 24 37.62 -8.49 -27.57
CA ASN A 24 37.08 -7.16 -27.32
C ASN A 24 35.63 -7.00 -27.81
N MET A 25 35.25 -7.67 -28.91
CA MET A 25 33.87 -7.62 -29.41
C MET A 25 32.92 -8.38 -28.49
N SER A 26 33.30 -9.59 -28.08
CA SER A 26 32.50 -10.43 -27.17
C SER A 26 32.32 -9.78 -25.79
N THR A 27 33.37 -9.16 -25.22
CA THR A 27 33.28 -8.48 -23.92
C THR A 27 32.39 -7.23 -23.99
N LYS A 28 32.44 -6.46 -25.08
CA LYS A 28 31.58 -5.28 -25.28
C LYS A 28 30.10 -5.67 -25.40
N ILE A 29 29.79 -6.75 -26.11
CA ILE A 29 28.43 -7.28 -26.22
C ILE A 29 27.93 -7.76 -24.84
N LEU A 30 28.76 -8.48 -24.09
CA LEU A 30 28.42 -8.91 -22.73
C LEU A 30 28.12 -7.72 -21.80
N MET A 31 28.94 -6.67 -21.84
CA MET A 31 28.69 -5.44 -21.07
C MET A 31 27.41 -4.73 -21.51
N ALA A 32 27.13 -4.65 -22.81
CA ALA A 32 25.92 -4.02 -23.33
C ALA A 32 24.65 -4.77 -22.89
N VAL A 33 24.67 -6.11 -22.94
CA VAL A 33 23.57 -6.95 -22.44
C VAL A 33 23.40 -6.79 -20.94
N LEU A 34 24.49 -6.76 -20.17
CA LEU A 34 24.43 -6.55 -18.73
C LEU A 34 23.85 -5.17 -18.37
N LEU A 35 24.26 -4.12 -19.06
CA LEU A 35 23.70 -2.78 -18.93
C LEU A 35 22.21 -2.74 -19.26
N LEU A 36 21.80 -3.42 -20.34
CA LEU A 36 20.39 -3.52 -20.73
C LEU A 36 19.55 -4.21 -19.65
N VAL A 37 20.05 -5.33 -19.10
CA VAL A 37 19.39 -6.06 -18.01
C VAL A 37 19.27 -5.20 -16.75
N ILE A 38 20.34 -4.48 -16.39
CA ILE A 38 20.32 -3.56 -15.26
C ILE A 38 19.29 -2.44 -15.50
N LEU A 39 19.27 -1.81 -16.68
CA LEU A 39 18.30 -0.75 -17.01
C LEU A 39 16.85 -1.27 -16.96
N LEU A 40 16.59 -2.47 -17.46
CA LEU A 40 15.28 -3.11 -17.38
C LEU A 40 14.88 -3.40 -15.93
N LEU A 41 15.81 -3.85 -15.09
CA LEU A 41 15.57 -4.06 -13.65
C LEU A 41 15.31 -2.75 -12.92
N GLN A 42 16.06 -1.69 -13.23
CA GLN A 42 15.83 -0.35 -12.68
C GLN A 42 14.45 0.18 -13.07
N TYR A 43 14.09 0.07 -14.35
CA TYR A 43 12.75 0.43 -14.84
C TYR A 43 11.66 -0.42 -14.18
N LYS A 44 11.85 -1.73 -14.07
CA LYS A 44 10.92 -2.63 -13.37
C LYS A 44 10.82 -2.30 -11.89
N LEU A 45 11.88 -1.87 -11.22
CA LEU A 45 11.82 -1.45 -9.82
C LEU A 45 11.02 -0.14 -9.66
N TRP A 46 11.16 0.76 -10.64
CA TRP A 46 10.43 2.03 -10.69
C TRP A 46 9.01 1.91 -11.25
N VAL A 47 8.58 0.75 -11.76
CA VAL A 47 7.24 0.57 -12.39
C VAL A 47 6.51 -0.68 -11.88
N GLY A 48 7.19 -1.62 -11.25
CA GLY A 48 6.65 -2.93 -10.86
C GLY A 48 6.21 -2.99 -9.40
N ALA A 49 5.00 -3.53 -9.18
CA ALA A 49 4.44 -4.14 -7.96
C ALA A 49 4.69 -3.49 -6.58
N GLY A 50 5.11 -2.23 -6.55
CA GLY A 50 5.45 -1.48 -5.33
C GLY A 50 6.01 -0.08 -5.60
N SER A 51 6.07 0.33 -6.88
CA SER A 51 6.41 1.69 -7.25
C SER A 51 5.23 2.64 -7.05
N ILE A 52 5.52 3.83 -6.54
CA ILE A 52 4.77 5.09 -6.44
C ILE A 52 3.33 5.06 -7.02
N ALA A 53 3.13 4.61 -8.26
CA ALA A 53 1.81 4.42 -8.88
C ALA A 53 0.80 3.56 -8.07
N GLU A 54 1.21 2.47 -7.43
CA GLU A 54 0.32 1.64 -6.60
C GLU A 54 -0.01 2.34 -5.28
N VAL A 55 0.94 3.09 -4.71
CA VAL A 55 0.73 3.90 -3.49
C VAL A 55 -0.30 4.99 -3.75
N TRP A 56 -0.27 5.66 -4.90
CA TRP A 56 -1.30 6.65 -5.26
C TRP A 56 -2.70 6.02 -5.39
N ARG A 57 -2.80 4.83 -5.98
CA ARG A 57 -4.09 4.12 -6.11
C ARG A 57 -4.63 3.61 -4.77
N LEU A 58 -3.75 3.15 -3.88
CA LEU A 58 -4.14 2.72 -2.53
C LEU A 58 -4.48 3.92 -1.63
N GLN A 59 -3.81 5.06 -1.81
CA GLN A 59 -4.07 6.28 -1.07
C GLN A 59 -5.45 6.87 -1.41
N ASP A 60 -5.82 6.85 -2.69
CA ASP A 60 -7.12 7.35 -3.18
C ASP A 60 -8.30 6.49 -2.67
N ALA A 61 -8.10 5.16 -2.58
CA ALA A 61 -9.07 4.24 -2.00
C ALA A 61 -9.26 4.43 -0.48
N ILE A 62 -8.19 4.82 0.23
CA ILE A 62 -8.26 5.08 1.68
C ILE A 62 -9.05 6.37 1.95
N GLU A 63 -8.87 7.42 1.14
CA GLU A 63 -9.54 8.71 1.35
C GLU A 63 -11.06 8.61 1.12
N THR A 64 -11.48 7.90 0.08
CA THR A 64 -12.92 7.64 -0.19
C THR A 64 -13.58 6.84 0.92
N GLN A 65 -12.95 5.77 1.41
CA GLN A 65 -13.50 4.98 2.52
C GLN A 65 -13.49 5.72 3.86
N GLN A 66 -12.53 6.62 4.11
CA GLN A 66 -12.55 7.44 5.33
C GLN A 66 -13.72 8.42 5.36
N MET A 67 -14.07 9.04 4.23
CA MET A 67 -15.22 9.95 4.17
C MET A 67 -16.55 9.22 4.42
N GLU A 68 -16.76 8.06 3.80
CA GLU A 68 -17.97 7.27 4.02
C GLU A 68 -18.10 6.78 5.47
N ASN A 69 -16.99 6.29 6.05
CA ASN A 69 -16.99 5.80 7.42
C ASN A 69 -17.26 6.93 8.43
N LYS A 70 -16.74 8.14 8.17
CA LYS A 70 -17.01 9.31 9.02
C LYS A 70 -18.50 9.68 8.99
N GLY A 71 -19.13 9.73 7.81
CA GLY A 71 -20.56 10.00 7.70
C GLY A 71 -21.45 8.94 8.37
N LEU A 72 -21.07 7.67 8.29
CA LEU A 72 -21.78 6.58 8.98
C LEU A 72 -21.62 6.68 10.50
N ARG A 73 -20.43 7.03 10.99
CA ARG A 73 -20.16 7.22 12.43
C ARG A 73 -20.99 8.35 13.04
N ASP A 74 -21.06 9.49 12.36
CA ASP A 74 -21.84 10.65 12.83
C ASP A 74 -23.34 10.32 12.93
N ARG A 75 -23.89 9.64 11.92
CA ARG A 75 -25.30 9.18 11.92
C ARG A 75 -25.56 8.15 13.01
N ASN A 76 -24.64 7.20 13.19
CA ASN A 76 -24.76 6.17 14.20
C ASN A 76 -24.73 6.79 15.62
N GLN A 77 -23.86 7.78 15.84
CA GLN A 77 -23.78 8.51 17.10
C GLN A 77 -25.07 9.31 17.37
N ALA A 78 -25.64 9.97 16.36
CA ALA A 78 -26.91 10.67 16.47
C ALA A 78 -28.07 9.71 16.81
N LEU A 79 -28.19 8.60 16.09
CA LEU A 79 -29.21 7.57 16.35
C LEU A 79 -29.06 6.95 17.73
N HIS A 80 -27.83 6.70 18.19
CA HIS A 80 -27.61 6.23 19.56
C HIS A 80 -28.01 7.25 20.62
N ALA A 81 -27.80 8.55 20.36
CA ALA A 81 -28.26 9.60 21.26
C ALA A 81 -29.79 9.64 21.32
N GLU A 82 -30.46 9.56 20.17
CA GLU A 82 -31.92 9.54 20.07
C GLU A 82 -32.54 8.31 20.75
N VAL A 83 -31.96 7.12 20.57
CA VAL A 83 -32.40 5.90 21.27
C VAL A 83 -32.24 6.02 22.78
N ARG A 84 -31.15 6.64 23.25
CA ARG A 84 -30.95 6.88 24.69
C ARG A 84 -31.97 7.87 25.25
N ASP A 85 -32.23 8.94 24.53
CA ASP A 85 -33.19 9.97 24.94
C ASP A 85 -34.61 9.37 25.03
N LEU A 86 -35.03 8.63 24.00
CA LEU A 86 -36.31 7.92 23.98
C LEU A 86 -36.46 6.93 25.13
N LYS A 87 -35.42 6.15 25.43
CA LYS A 87 -35.42 5.22 26.58
C LYS A 87 -35.54 5.97 27.91
N SER A 88 -34.76 7.03 28.10
CA SER A 88 -34.80 7.80 29.35
C SER A 88 -36.17 8.46 29.57
N GLY A 89 -36.79 8.96 28.50
CA GLY A 89 -38.12 9.55 28.55
C GLY A 89 -39.20 8.51 28.85
N THR A 90 -39.08 7.28 28.34
CA THR A 90 -40.04 6.20 28.64
C THR A 90 -39.87 5.66 30.07
N GLU A 91 -38.65 5.54 30.56
CA GLU A 91 -38.37 5.15 31.95
C GLU A 91 -38.95 6.18 32.94
N ALA A 92 -38.78 7.48 32.67
CA ALA A 92 -39.36 8.53 33.50
C ALA A 92 -40.90 8.52 33.53
N ILE A 93 -41.54 8.18 32.39
CA ILE A 93 -43.00 8.03 32.32
C ILE A 93 -43.45 6.77 33.06
N GLU A 94 -42.72 5.66 32.96
CA GLU A 94 -43.03 4.41 33.66
C GLU A 94 -42.92 4.58 35.18
N GLU A 95 -41.90 5.27 35.68
CA GLU A 95 -41.73 5.59 37.10
C GLU A 95 -42.90 6.44 37.62
N ARG A 96 -43.34 7.44 36.85
CA ARG A 96 -44.52 8.24 37.20
C ARG A 96 -45.81 7.42 37.20
N ALA A 97 -46.00 6.53 36.24
CA ALA A 97 -47.19 5.67 36.19
C ALA A 97 -47.24 4.69 37.37
N ARG A 98 -46.09 4.19 37.83
CA ARG A 98 -45.99 3.33 39.01
C ARG A 98 -46.24 4.12 40.31
N ASN A 99 -45.64 5.29 40.46
CA ASN A 99 -45.70 6.08 41.70
C ASN A 99 -47.02 6.84 41.87
N ASP A 100 -47.55 7.47 40.81
CA ASP A 100 -48.74 8.32 40.89
C ASP A 100 -50.05 7.54 40.66
N LEU A 101 -50.02 6.52 39.79
CA LEU A 101 -51.22 5.81 39.34
C LEU A 101 -51.29 4.36 39.85
N GLY A 102 -50.25 3.86 40.52
CA GLY A 102 -50.18 2.47 40.97
C GLY A 102 -50.26 1.47 39.82
N MET A 103 -49.96 1.89 38.58
CA MET A 103 -50.08 1.04 37.41
C MET A 103 -48.92 0.06 37.35
N ILE A 104 -49.25 -1.23 37.27
CA ILE A 104 -48.31 -2.34 37.12
C ILE A 104 -48.48 -2.98 35.74
N LYS A 105 -47.40 -3.52 35.16
CA LYS A 105 -47.48 -4.23 33.87
C LYS A 105 -48.40 -5.46 34.00
N LYS A 106 -49.09 -5.84 32.91
CA LYS A 106 -50.09 -6.92 32.88
C LYS A 106 -49.61 -8.26 33.45
N ASP A 107 -48.30 -8.50 33.43
CA ASP A 107 -47.68 -9.77 33.86
C ASP A 107 -46.60 -9.57 34.97
N GLU A 108 -46.67 -8.49 35.75
CA GLU A 108 -45.70 -8.17 36.82
C GLU A 108 -46.28 -8.41 38.23
N THR A 109 -45.49 -9.04 39.11
CA THR A 109 -45.82 -9.16 40.55
C THR A 109 -45.12 -8.03 41.30
N PHE A 110 -45.88 -7.03 41.76
CA PHE A 110 -45.37 -5.85 42.47
C PHE A 110 -45.42 -6.06 43.99
N TYR A 111 -44.27 -5.95 44.65
CA TYR A 111 -44.16 -6.05 46.11
C TYR A 111 -44.01 -4.64 46.70
N HIS A 112 -44.99 -4.20 47.49
CA HIS A 112 -44.92 -2.95 48.24
C HIS A 112 -44.61 -3.28 49.71
N ILE A 113 -43.46 -2.82 50.19
CA ILE A 113 -43.04 -3.00 51.57
C ILE A 113 -43.66 -1.84 52.35
N VAL A 114 -44.63 -2.15 53.22
CA VAL A 114 -45.22 -1.16 54.13
C VAL A 114 -44.54 -1.37 55.48
N ASP A 115 -43.69 -0.44 55.88
CA ASP A 115 -43.12 -0.43 57.23
C ASP A 115 -44.18 0.16 58.19
N GLU A 116 -44.43 -0.54 59.32
CA GLU A 116 -45.40 -0.17 60.38
C GLU A 116 -45.09 1.15 61.08
#